data_AF-A0A1V0HPF5-F1
#
_entry.id   AF-A0A1V0HPF5-F1
#
_cell.length_a   1.000
_cell.length_b   1.000
_cell.length_c   1.000
_cell.angle_alpha   90.00
_cell.angle_beta   90.00
_cell.angle_gamma   90.00
#
_symmetry.space_group_name_H-M   'P 1'
#
loop_
_entity.id
_entity.type
_entity.pdbx_description
1 polymer ?
#
loop_
_entity_poly.entity_id
_entity_poly.type
_entity_poly.pdbx_seq_one_letter_code
_entity_poly.pdbx_strand_id
1 'polypeptide(L)'
;MEKKDEKILSYLNSIFYLNKSILLTGITEIKVNKFEKHFYNSVILLGENKKNEFFKRNVYRKYYLVPFGEFIPLKKGISYIFPFIKFPFISFKKGKYYQDQIVINGIRFSAIICYEVAFGERIRKNCKKNTDFLLVFSDDSWFGNSTEPWQHLQISRMRALELGRPLLHITNNGITAIISEVGEVKSKLVQFTDSSLCSEISSFSGFTPYSILGKYPTWILTIICIFFNLPVKKYKKH
;
A
#
# COMPACT_ATOMS: atom_id res chain seq x y z
N MET A 1 -8.64 -20.22 -3.63
CA MET A 1 -8.50 -19.79 -5.04
C MET A 1 -9.19 -20.83 -5.92
N GLU A 2 -9.57 -20.53 -7.16
CA GLU A 2 -10.04 -21.58 -8.07
C GLU A 2 -8.86 -22.47 -8.52
N LYS A 3 -9.09 -23.77 -8.74
CA LYS A 3 -8.02 -24.72 -9.12
C LYS A 3 -7.29 -24.33 -10.42
N LYS A 4 -7.95 -23.57 -11.30
CA LYS A 4 -7.37 -23.07 -12.55
C LYS A 4 -6.31 -22.00 -12.30
N ASP A 5 -6.59 -21.07 -11.39
CA ASP A 5 -5.67 -19.98 -11.03
C ASP A 5 -4.40 -20.52 -10.35
N GLU A 6 -4.52 -21.56 -9.51
CA GLU A 6 -3.36 -22.20 -8.87
C GLU A 6 -2.40 -22.82 -9.88
N LYS A 7 -2.94 -23.41 -10.95
CA LYS A 7 -2.12 -23.96 -12.04
C LYS A 7 -1.37 -22.86 -12.79
N ILE A 8 -2.04 -21.74 -13.08
CA ILE A 8 -1.42 -20.60 -13.77
C ILE A 8 -0.30 -20.00 -12.90
N LEU A 9 -0.55 -19.75 -11.61
CA LEU A 9 0.48 -19.22 -10.71
C LEU A 9 1.66 -20.19 -10.55
N SER A 10 1.40 -21.49 -10.48
CA SER A 10 2.47 -22.50 -10.40
C SER A 10 3.32 -22.53 -11.67
N TYR A 11 2.68 -22.39 -12.83
CA TYR A 11 3.36 -22.30 -14.13
C TYR A 11 4.22 -21.03 -14.22
N LEU A 12 3.66 -19.86 -13.89
CA LEU A 12 4.39 -18.59 -13.86
C LEU A 12 5.55 -18.64 -12.86
N ASN A 13 5.33 -19.17 -11.65
CA ASN A 13 6.38 -19.34 -10.65
C ASN A 13 7.55 -20.16 -11.19
N SER A 14 7.26 -21.23 -11.94
CA SER A 14 8.27 -22.08 -12.56
C SER A 14 9.06 -21.34 -13.64
N ILE A 15 8.39 -20.54 -14.49
CA ILE A 15 9.04 -19.73 -15.52
C ILE A 15 10.01 -18.71 -14.89
N PHE A 16 9.52 -17.92 -13.94
CA PHE A 16 10.33 -16.89 -13.28
C PHE A 16 11.52 -17.52 -12.54
N TYR A 17 11.29 -18.63 -11.83
CA TYR A 17 12.34 -19.37 -11.14
C TYR A 17 13.43 -19.88 -12.10
N LEU A 18 13.04 -20.51 -13.22
CA LEU A 18 13.99 -21.03 -14.22
C LEU A 18 14.81 -19.93 -14.89
N ASN A 19 14.19 -18.77 -15.14
CA ASN A 19 14.84 -17.61 -15.74
C ASN A 19 15.65 -16.77 -14.75
N LYS A 20 15.72 -17.16 -13.47
CA LYS A 20 16.35 -16.40 -12.38
C LYS A 20 15.79 -14.97 -12.24
N SER A 21 14.52 -14.81 -12.57
CA SER A 21 13.78 -13.55 -12.48
C SER A 21 12.72 -13.65 -11.39
N ILE A 22 12.29 -12.51 -10.89
CA ILE A 22 11.34 -12.44 -9.77
C ILE A 22 10.19 -11.53 -10.16
N LEU A 23 8.96 -11.97 -9.86
CA LEU A 23 7.76 -11.19 -10.11
C LEU A 23 7.07 -10.87 -8.79
N LEU A 24 6.87 -9.58 -8.54
CA LEU A 24 5.93 -9.10 -7.54
C LEU A 24 4.67 -8.61 -8.24
N THR A 25 3.52 -9.14 -7.83
CA THR A 25 2.23 -8.79 -8.45
C THR A 25 1.11 -8.68 -7.45
N GLY A 26 0.17 -7.77 -7.71
CA GLY A 26 -1.12 -7.73 -7.04
C GLY A 26 -2.03 -8.88 -7.49
N ILE A 27 -2.84 -9.42 -6.58
CA ILE A 27 -3.81 -10.48 -6.85
C ILE A 27 -4.94 -10.46 -5.80
N THR A 28 -6.13 -10.92 -6.21
CA THR A 28 -7.21 -11.26 -5.28
C THR A 28 -6.96 -12.65 -4.68
N GLU A 29 -6.56 -12.70 -3.40
CA GLU A 29 -6.39 -13.95 -2.67
C GLU A 29 -7.72 -14.42 -2.08
N ILE A 30 -8.02 -15.71 -2.25
CA ILE A 30 -9.22 -16.36 -1.67
C ILE A 30 -8.78 -17.41 -0.66
N LYS A 31 -9.01 -17.15 0.62
CA LYS A 31 -8.85 -18.12 1.72
C LYS A 31 -10.20 -18.75 2.08
N VAL A 32 -10.24 -20.08 2.12
CA VAL A 32 -11.42 -20.83 2.57
C VAL A 32 -11.20 -21.20 4.04
N ASN A 33 -12.11 -20.78 4.93
CA ASN A 33 -12.07 -21.14 6.35
C ASN A 33 -13.39 -21.81 6.75
N LYS A 34 -13.33 -23.13 7.01
CA LYS A 34 -14.45 -24.04 7.31
C LYS A 34 -15.58 -24.00 6.26
N PHE A 35 -16.33 -22.91 6.18
CA PHE A 35 -17.46 -22.70 5.24
C PHE A 35 -17.51 -21.29 4.64
N GLU A 36 -16.61 -20.37 5.03
CA GLU A 36 -16.60 -18.99 4.52
C GLU A 36 -15.41 -18.75 3.59
N LYS A 37 -15.66 -18.02 2.50
CA LYS A 37 -14.63 -17.48 1.61
C LYS A 37 -14.23 -16.09 2.10
N HIS A 38 -12.96 -15.92 2.45
CA HIS A 38 -12.35 -14.64 2.76
C HIS A 38 -11.53 -14.15 1.57
N PHE A 39 -11.84 -12.95 1.11
CA PHE A 39 -11.16 -12.31 0.00
C PHE A 39 -10.19 -11.25 0.52
N TYR A 40 -8.97 -11.22 -0.01
CA TYR A 40 -7.95 -10.23 0.33
C TYR A 40 -7.36 -9.63 -0.94
N ASN A 41 -7.22 -8.31 -0.97
CA ASN A 41 -6.39 -7.62 -1.96
C ASN A 41 -4.93 -7.77 -1.51
N SER A 42 -4.13 -8.52 -2.28
CA SER A 42 -2.83 -9.01 -1.83
C SER A 42 -1.75 -8.74 -2.86
N VAL A 43 -0.51 -8.63 -2.40
CA VAL A 43 0.69 -8.69 -3.23
C VAL A 43 1.43 -9.98 -2.91
N ILE A 44 1.82 -10.71 -3.95
CA ILE A 44 2.53 -11.98 -3.86
C ILE A 44 3.84 -11.95 -4.63
N LEU A 45 4.76 -12.83 -4.24
CA LEU A 45 6.06 -13.03 -4.87
C LEU A 45 6.09 -14.36 -5.61
N LEU A 46 6.52 -14.34 -6.87
CA LEU A 46 6.79 -15.53 -7.70
C LEU A 46 8.26 -15.55 -8.14
N GLY A 47 8.79 -16.74 -8.38
CA GLY A 47 10.15 -16.96 -8.90
C GLY A 47 11.25 -17.09 -7.85
N GLU A 48 10.96 -16.84 -6.57
CA GLU A 48 11.95 -16.95 -5.49
C GLU A 48 12.39 -18.40 -5.24
N ASN A 49 11.46 -19.35 -5.38
CA ASN A 49 11.77 -20.77 -5.22
C ASN A 49 10.81 -21.66 -6.03
N LYS A 50 11.23 -22.92 -6.23
CA LYS A 50 10.43 -23.91 -6.98
C LYS A 50 9.15 -24.35 -6.25
N LYS A 51 9.03 -24.10 -4.94
CA LYS A 51 7.83 -24.47 -4.17
C LYS A 51 6.73 -23.42 -4.38
N ASN A 52 5.50 -23.88 -4.52
CA ASN A 52 4.33 -23.03 -4.68
C ASN A 52 3.86 -22.44 -3.33
N GLU A 53 4.74 -21.67 -2.68
CA GLU A 53 4.51 -21.07 -1.36
C GLU A 53 4.09 -19.59 -1.43
N PHE A 54 3.61 -19.15 -2.60
CA PHE A 54 3.29 -17.75 -2.92
C PHE A 54 2.22 -17.08 -2.04
N PHE A 55 1.49 -17.81 -1.19
CA PHE A 55 0.57 -17.24 -0.17
C PHE A 55 1.03 -17.39 1.29
N LYS A 56 2.19 -18.02 1.51
CA LYS A 56 2.73 -18.35 2.85
C LYS A 56 3.81 -17.37 3.30
N ARG A 57 4.70 -16.98 2.39
CA ARG A 57 5.83 -16.08 2.65
C ARG A 57 5.78 -14.91 1.68
N ASN A 58 6.40 -13.78 2.04
CA ASN A 58 6.50 -12.61 1.16
C ASN A 58 5.15 -12.15 0.60
N VAL A 59 4.09 -12.20 1.43
CA VAL A 59 2.73 -11.80 1.08
C VAL A 59 2.31 -10.60 1.89
N TYR A 60 1.87 -9.56 1.21
CA TYR A 60 1.24 -8.40 1.82
C TYR A 60 -0.27 -8.43 1.53
N ARG A 61 -1.09 -8.10 2.53
CA ARG A 61 -2.56 -7.98 2.39
C ARG A 61 -3.01 -6.58 2.76
N LYS A 62 -3.80 -5.93 1.92
CA LYS A 62 -4.33 -4.58 2.15
C LYS A 62 -5.10 -4.48 3.46
N TYR A 63 -4.86 -3.43 4.25
CA TYR A 63 -5.54 -3.19 5.52
C TYR A 63 -6.56 -2.05 5.45
N TYR A 64 -6.20 -0.90 4.88
CA TYR A 64 -7.17 0.17 4.66
C TYR A 64 -7.95 -0.14 3.40
N LEU A 65 -9.15 -0.64 3.61
CA LEU A 65 -10.10 -0.92 2.54
C LEU A 65 -10.86 0.36 2.18
N VAL A 66 -11.14 0.54 0.89
CA VAL A 66 -11.95 1.64 0.38
C VAL A 66 -13.42 1.39 0.75
N PRO A 67 -14.07 2.28 1.51
CA PRO A 67 -15.50 2.17 1.80
C PRO A 67 -16.32 2.13 0.52
N PHE A 68 -17.36 1.29 0.49
CA PHE A 68 -18.27 1.05 -0.64
C PHE A 68 -17.64 0.43 -1.89
N GLY A 69 -16.32 0.54 -2.09
CA GLY A 69 -15.59 -0.17 -3.15
C GLY A 69 -15.16 -1.58 -2.76
N GLU A 70 -14.51 -1.73 -1.59
CA GLU A 70 -13.94 -3.02 -1.14
C GLU A 70 -14.72 -3.64 0.02
N PHE A 71 -15.51 -2.86 0.75
CA PHE A 71 -16.40 -3.35 1.80
C PHE A 71 -17.57 -2.39 2.01
N ILE A 72 -18.63 -2.86 2.68
CA ILE A 72 -19.81 -2.05 2.99
C ILE A 72 -19.77 -1.65 4.48
N PRO A 73 -19.59 -0.36 4.80
CA PRO A 73 -19.74 0.13 6.16
C PRO A 73 -21.15 -0.14 6.70
N LEU A 74 -21.29 -0.48 7.98
CA LEU A 74 -22.59 -0.66 8.65
C LEU A 74 -23.58 -1.56 7.89
N LYS A 75 -23.08 -2.62 7.23
CA LYS A 75 -23.85 -3.52 6.36
C LYS A 75 -25.23 -3.89 6.92
N LYS A 76 -25.33 -4.24 8.21
CA LYS A 76 -26.60 -4.59 8.86
C LYS A 76 -27.63 -3.46 8.82
N GLY A 77 -27.22 -2.22 9.09
CA GLY A 77 -28.11 -1.05 9.06
C GLY A 77 -28.54 -0.68 7.65
N ILE A 78 -27.60 -0.71 6.70
CA ILE A 78 -27.91 -0.41 5.29
C ILE A 78 -28.86 -1.47 4.71
N SER A 79 -28.63 -2.76 4.98
CA SER A 79 -29.54 -3.83 4.55
C SER A 79 -30.90 -3.76 5.22
N TYR A 80 -31.03 -3.14 6.40
CA TYR A 80 -32.32 -2.92 7.05
C TYR A 80 -33.10 -1.76 6.40
N ILE A 81 -32.41 -0.67 6.04
CA ILE A 81 -33.04 0.51 5.41
C ILE A 81 -33.35 0.22 3.93
N PHE A 82 -32.49 -0.53 3.24
CA PHE A 82 -32.60 -0.82 1.82
C PHE A 82 -32.51 -2.33 1.53
N PRO A 83 -33.51 -3.13 1.93
CA PRO A 83 -33.48 -4.59 1.81
C PRO A 83 -33.46 -5.09 0.35
N PHE A 84 -33.87 -4.25 -0.61
CA PHE A 84 -33.86 -4.58 -2.04
C PHE A 84 -32.49 -4.42 -2.70
N ILE A 85 -31.52 -3.76 -2.04
CA ILE A 85 -30.16 -3.60 -2.57
C ILE A 85 -29.40 -4.91 -2.35
N LYS A 86 -29.36 -5.75 -3.38
CA LYS A 86 -28.39 -6.85 -3.47
C LYS A 86 -27.03 -6.25 -3.79
N PHE A 87 -26.18 -6.09 -2.78
CA PHE A 87 -24.82 -5.61 -3.01
C PHE A 87 -24.04 -6.62 -3.86
N PRO A 88 -23.64 -6.28 -5.10
CA PRO A 88 -23.00 -7.21 -6.01
C PRO A 88 -21.52 -7.45 -5.66
N PHE A 89 -20.99 -6.80 -4.62
CA PHE A 89 -19.56 -6.72 -4.37
C PHE A 89 -19.07 -7.77 -3.37
N ILE A 90 -17.92 -8.36 -3.71
CA ILE A 90 -17.10 -9.16 -2.81
C ILE A 90 -16.63 -8.25 -1.66
N SER A 91 -16.98 -8.61 -0.42
CA SER A 91 -16.45 -7.89 0.75
C SER A 91 -15.06 -8.41 1.10
N PHE A 92 -14.04 -7.59 0.84
CA PHE A 92 -12.67 -7.88 1.24
C PHE A 92 -12.53 -7.85 2.76
N LYS A 93 -11.58 -8.64 3.26
CA LYS A 93 -11.12 -8.64 4.65
C LYS A 93 -9.83 -7.84 4.75
N LYS A 94 -9.63 -7.19 5.90
CA LYS A 94 -8.40 -6.46 6.20
C LYS A 94 -7.26 -7.42 6.48
N GLY A 95 -6.08 -7.11 5.96
CA GLY A 95 -4.81 -7.70 6.38
C GLY A 95 -4.45 -7.35 7.83
N LYS A 96 -3.24 -7.71 8.26
CA LYS A 96 -2.75 -7.30 9.59
C LYS A 96 -2.35 -5.81 9.57
N TYR A 97 -2.45 -5.15 10.74
CA TYR A 97 -2.00 -3.76 10.85
C TYR A 97 -0.50 -3.66 10.58
N TYR A 98 0.29 -4.49 11.28
CA TYR A 98 1.72 -4.69 11.05
C TYR A 98 1.93 -5.93 10.18
N GLN A 99 2.69 -5.79 9.11
CA GLN A 99 3.06 -6.89 8.24
C GLN A 99 4.57 -6.87 7.99
N ASP A 100 5.13 -8.04 7.77
CA ASP A 100 6.54 -8.16 7.44
C ASP A 100 6.83 -7.61 6.05
N GLN A 101 8.07 -7.17 5.88
CA GLN A 101 8.59 -6.76 4.58
C GLN A 101 8.63 -7.96 3.65
N ILE A 102 8.47 -7.68 2.36
CA ILE A 102 8.77 -8.64 1.30
C ILE A 102 10.29 -8.64 1.15
N VAL A 103 10.92 -9.81 1.25
CA VAL A 103 12.38 -9.96 1.12
C VAL A 103 12.70 -10.68 -0.18
N ILE A 104 13.56 -10.07 -1.00
CA ILE A 104 13.97 -10.57 -2.31
C ILE A 104 15.50 -10.47 -2.38
N ASN A 105 16.20 -11.60 -2.44
CA ASN A 105 17.67 -11.63 -2.51
C ASN A 105 18.37 -10.73 -1.46
N GLY A 106 17.80 -10.66 -0.25
CA GLY A 106 18.31 -9.82 0.84
C GLY A 106 17.79 -8.37 0.88
N ILE A 107 17.19 -7.89 -0.22
CA ILE A 107 16.56 -6.57 -0.33
C ILE A 107 15.16 -6.62 0.27
N ARG A 108 14.80 -5.62 1.08
CA ARG A 108 13.55 -5.58 1.85
C ARG A 108 12.64 -4.46 1.36
N PHE A 109 11.43 -4.85 0.97
CA PHE A 109 10.40 -3.97 0.42
C PHE A 109 9.24 -3.83 1.40
N SER A 110 8.80 -2.61 1.66
CA SER A 110 7.54 -2.34 2.35
C SER A 110 6.44 -2.07 1.33
N ALA A 111 5.51 -3.00 1.19
CA ALA A 111 4.39 -2.89 0.27
C ALA A 111 3.25 -2.04 0.83
N ILE A 112 2.59 -1.32 -0.07
CA ILE A 112 1.48 -0.38 0.16
C ILE A 112 0.53 -0.58 -1.02
N ILE A 113 -0.78 -0.71 -0.78
CA ILE A 113 -1.76 -0.88 -1.86
C ILE A 113 -2.67 0.34 -1.96
N CYS A 114 -2.60 1.03 -3.09
CA CYS A 114 -3.53 2.09 -3.52
C CYS A 114 -3.70 3.15 -2.42
N TYR A 115 -4.95 3.39 -2.01
CA TYR A 115 -5.38 4.33 -0.96
C TYR A 115 -4.59 4.26 0.35
N GLU A 116 -3.91 3.15 0.65
CA GLU A 116 -3.04 3.03 1.82
C GLU A 116 -1.92 4.09 1.86
N VAL A 117 -1.49 4.59 0.70
CA VAL A 117 -0.40 5.58 0.60
C VAL A 117 -0.69 6.89 1.34
N ALA A 118 -1.98 7.23 1.52
CA ALA A 118 -2.40 8.40 2.28
C ALA A 118 -2.19 8.27 3.80
N PHE A 119 -1.98 7.05 4.32
CA PHE A 119 -1.89 6.79 5.77
C PHE A 119 -0.45 6.73 6.25
N GLY A 120 0.16 7.90 6.36
CA GLY A 120 1.58 8.05 6.70
C GLY A 120 2.08 7.29 7.93
N GLU A 121 1.36 7.40 9.04
CA GLU A 121 1.77 6.76 10.29
C GLU A 121 1.78 5.22 10.20
N ARG A 122 0.89 4.63 9.39
CA ARG A 122 0.89 3.19 9.15
C ARG A 122 2.12 2.79 8.33
N ILE A 123 2.42 3.55 7.28
CA ILE A 123 3.56 3.25 6.40
C ILE A 123 4.85 3.40 7.18
N ARG A 124 4.99 4.46 7.98
CA ARG A 124 6.11 4.65 8.91
C ARG A 124 6.30 3.43 9.83
N LYS A 125 5.21 2.92 10.39
CA LYS A 125 5.24 1.76 11.29
C LYS A 125 5.60 0.44 10.61
N ASN A 126 5.25 0.27 9.34
CA ASN A 126 5.64 -0.91 8.54
C ASN A 126 7.05 -0.78 7.94
N CYS A 127 7.52 0.45 7.73
CA CYS A 127 8.87 0.75 7.29
C CYS A 127 9.87 0.54 8.42
N LYS A 128 10.33 -0.71 8.59
CA LYS A 128 11.37 -1.08 9.55
C LYS A 128 12.70 -0.41 9.18
N LYS A 129 13.63 -0.36 10.15
CA LYS A 129 14.94 0.30 9.99
C LYS A 129 15.73 -0.18 8.78
N ASN A 130 15.61 -1.47 8.48
CA ASN A 130 16.30 -2.20 7.42
C ASN A 130 15.47 -2.31 6.13
N THR A 131 14.40 -1.52 5.97
CA THR A 131 13.67 -1.40 4.71
C THR A 131 14.58 -0.73 3.70
N ASP A 132 14.65 -1.25 2.49
CA ASP A 132 15.45 -0.69 1.41
C ASP A 132 14.58 0.18 0.48
N PHE A 133 13.34 -0.28 0.21
CA PHE A 133 12.42 0.37 -0.73
C PHE A 133 10.97 0.35 -0.26
N LEU A 134 10.19 1.33 -0.72
CA LEU A 134 8.73 1.35 -0.64
C LEU A 134 8.14 0.93 -1.98
N LEU A 135 7.08 0.12 -1.96
CA LEU A 135 6.35 -0.29 -3.17
C LEU A 135 4.89 0.10 -3.03
N VAL A 136 4.40 0.95 -3.93
CA VAL A 136 2.99 1.30 -4.02
C VAL A 136 2.40 0.60 -5.23
N PHE A 137 1.45 -0.30 -5.01
CA PHE A 137 0.68 -0.95 -6.07
C PHE A 137 -0.70 -0.31 -6.15
N SER A 138 -1.07 0.26 -7.29
CA SER A 138 -2.40 0.86 -7.47
C SER A 138 -3.03 0.51 -8.81
N ASP A 139 -4.35 0.68 -8.85
CA ASP A 139 -5.15 0.68 -10.06
C ASP A 139 -5.98 1.96 -10.06
N ASP A 140 -5.48 2.99 -10.75
CA ASP A 140 -6.10 4.32 -10.80
C ASP A 140 -7.15 4.42 -11.92
N SER A 141 -7.52 3.29 -12.54
CA SER A 141 -8.51 3.23 -13.64
C SER A 141 -9.84 3.86 -13.31
N TRP A 142 -10.25 3.82 -12.04
CA TRP A 142 -11.51 4.35 -11.54
C TRP A 142 -11.64 5.86 -11.71
N PHE A 143 -10.50 6.57 -11.80
CA PHE A 143 -10.46 8.02 -11.88
C PHE A 143 -10.21 8.54 -13.30
N GLY A 144 -9.88 7.66 -14.26
CA GLY A 144 -9.67 7.99 -15.66
C GLY A 144 -8.73 9.19 -15.85
N ASN A 145 -9.00 10.00 -16.87
CA ASN A 145 -8.23 11.21 -17.16
C ASN A 145 -8.63 12.39 -16.25
N SER A 146 -8.52 12.21 -14.94
CA SER A 146 -8.73 13.26 -13.94
C SER A 146 -7.42 13.67 -13.28
N THR A 147 -7.49 14.55 -12.28
CA THR A 147 -6.34 15.01 -11.50
C THR A 147 -5.93 14.04 -10.39
N GLU A 148 -6.75 13.03 -10.10
CA GLU A 148 -6.51 12.12 -8.97
C GLU A 148 -5.17 11.36 -9.09
N PRO A 149 -4.77 10.77 -10.24
CA PRO A 149 -3.51 10.04 -10.33
C PRO A 149 -2.30 10.92 -10.00
N TRP A 150 -2.38 12.22 -10.32
CA TRP A 150 -1.34 13.20 -10.00
C TRP A 150 -1.29 13.51 -8.49
N GLN A 151 -2.44 13.64 -7.85
CA GLN A 151 -2.53 13.82 -6.39
C GLN A 151 -2.04 12.57 -5.67
N HIS A 152 -2.39 11.39 -6.17
CA HIS A 152 -1.98 10.11 -5.64
C HIS A 152 -0.45 9.92 -5.73
N LEU A 153 0.14 10.28 -6.87
CA LEU A 153 1.60 10.34 -7.03
C LEU A 153 2.23 11.34 -6.06
N GLN A 154 1.64 12.52 -5.87
CA GLN A 154 2.17 13.54 -4.95
C GLN A 154 2.21 13.03 -3.50
N ILE A 155 1.17 12.33 -3.05
CA ILE A 155 1.14 11.70 -1.73
C ILE A 155 2.24 10.63 -1.61
N SER A 156 2.43 9.84 -2.68
CA SER A 156 3.50 8.83 -2.74
C SER A 156 4.89 9.46 -2.62
N ARG A 157 5.13 10.58 -3.30
CA ARG A 157 6.38 11.34 -3.17
C ARG A 157 6.64 11.79 -1.74
N MET A 158 5.59 12.23 -1.04
CA MET A 158 5.70 12.60 0.36
C MET A 158 6.11 11.41 1.25
N ARG A 159 5.60 10.19 0.97
CA ARG A 159 6.01 8.99 1.72
C ARG A 159 7.49 8.68 1.56
N ALA A 160 8.02 8.83 0.34
CA ALA A 160 9.44 8.63 0.06
C ALA A 160 10.31 9.62 0.85
N LEU A 161 9.97 10.91 0.77
CA LEU A 161 10.65 12.00 1.50
C LEU A 161 10.60 11.81 3.02
N GLU A 162 9.42 11.51 3.56
CA GLU A 162 9.23 11.37 5.01
C GLU A 162 10.02 10.20 5.60
N LEU A 163 10.20 9.11 4.85
CA LEU A 163 10.87 7.90 5.34
C LEU A 163 12.32 7.81 4.86
N GLY A 164 12.74 8.69 3.97
CA GLY A 164 14.06 8.64 3.34
C GLY A 164 14.27 7.30 2.65
N ARG A 165 13.29 6.85 1.87
CA ARG A 165 13.36 5.58 1.12
C ARG A 165 12.93 5.80 -0.32
N PRO A 166 13.68 5.30 -1.32
CA PRO A 166 13.20 5.29 -2.69
C PRO A 166 11.89 4.50 -2.78
N LEU A 167 10.99 4.95 -3.64
CA LEU A 167 9.65 4.43 -3.79
C LEU A 167 9.36 4.11 -5.25
N LEU A 168 8.85 2.91 -5.50
CA LEU A 168 8.30 2.50 -6.79
C LEU A 168 6.79 2.65 -6.74
N HIS A 169 6.24 3.55 -7.55
CA HIS A 169 4.81 3.75 -7.72
C HIS A 169 4.37 3.01 -8.99
N ILE A 170 3.66 1.91 -8.82
CA ILE A 170 3.35 0.93 -9.86
C ILE A 170 1.84 0.95 -10.08
N THR A 171 1.42 1.38 -11.27
CA THR A 171 0.00 1.55 -11.62
C THR A 171 -0.34 0.79 -12.90
N ASN A 172 -1.61 0.39 -13.05
CA ASN A 172 -2.12 -0.22 -14.27
C ASN A 172 -2.17 0.77 -15.45
N ASN A 173 -2.86 1.90 -15.26
CA ASN A 173 -3.02 2.96 -16.28
C ASN A 173 -2.78 4.39 -15.77
N GLY A 174 -2.51 4.53 -14.48
CA GLY A 174 -2.10 5.79 -13.85
C GLY A 174 -0.64 6.13 -14.12
N ILE A 175 -0.02 6.87 -13.20
CA ILE A 175 1.36 7.33 -13.37
C ILE A 175 2.33 6.34 -12.71
N THR A 176 2.87 5.42 -13.50
CA THR A 176 3.97 4.57 -13.04
C THR A 176 5.27 5.38 -12.96
N ALA A 177 5.92 5.41 -11.80
CA ALA A 177 7.07 6.27 -11.55
C ALA A 177 8.06 5.71 -10.51
N ILE A 178 9.33 6.11 -10.65
CA ILE A 178 10.40 5.87 -9.69
C ILE A 178 10.67 7.19 -8.95
N ILE A 179 10.63 7.13 -7.63
CA ILE A 179 10.78 8.28 -6.75
C ILE A 179 12.00 8.04 -5.85
N SER A 180 12.88 9.03 -5.76
CA SER A 180 14.04 9.01 -4.86
C SER A 180 13.63 9.17 -3.39
N GLU A 181 14.56 8.89 -2.49
CA GLU A 181 14.45 9.06 -1.04
C GLU A 181 14.13 10.50 -0.60
N VAL A 182 14.38 11.50 -1.45
CA VAL A 182 14.02 12.91 -1.20
C VAL A 182 12.72 13.34 -1.90
N GLY A 183 11.95 12.39 -2.45
CA GLY A 183 10.66 12.66 -3.07
C GLY A 183 10.73 13.25 -4.48
N GLU A 184 11.90 13.26 -5.13
CA GLU A 184 12.06 13.64 -6.53
C GLU A 184 11.68 12.48 -7.46
N VAL A 185 10.89 12.75 -8.50
CA VAL A 185 10.53 11.76 -9.53
C VAL A 185 11.71 11.62 -10.49
N LYS A 186 12.39 10.48 -10.47
CA LYS A 186 13.56 10.20 -11.33
C LYS A 186 13.15 9.76 -12.72
N SER A 187 12.08 8.99 -12.83
CA SER A 187 11.52 8.56 -14.11
C SER A 187 10.02 8.26 -13.95
N LYS A 188 9.26 8.42 -15.03
CA LYS A 188 7.83 8.15 -15.07
C LYS A 188 7.38 7.75 -16.47
N LEU A 189 6.33 6.95 -16.55
CA LEU A 189 5.62 6.66 -17.80
C LEU A 189 4.49 7.66 -18.05
N VAL A 190 4.04 7.69 -19.30
CA VAL A 190 2.83 8.40 -19.70
C VAL A 190 1.61 7.55 -19.32
N GLN A 191 0.57 8.19 -18.79
CA GLN A 191 -0.68 7.52 -18.43
C GLN A 191 -1.35 6.89 -19.67
N PHE A 192 -2.16 5.85 -19.44
CA PHE A 192 -2.92 5.16 -20.49
C PHE A 192 -2.08 4.63 -21.66
N THR A 193 -0.81 4.29 -21.40
CA THR A 193 0.07 3.63 -22.38
C THR A 193 0.44 2.23 -21.91
N ASP A 194 0.44 1.27 -22.83
CA ASP A 194 0.99 -0.06 -22.57
C ASP A 194 2.52 0.01 -22.72
N SER A 195 3.21 0.07 -21.59
CA SER A 195 4.66 0.26 -21.55
C SER A 195 5.26 -0.29 -20.26
N SER A 196 6.58 -0.46 -20.23
CA SER A 196 7.33 -0.89 -19.06
C SER A 196 8.43 0.12 -18.73
N LEU A 197 8.64 0.35 -17.44
CA LEU A 197 9.66 1.25 -16.94
C LEU A 197 10.84 0.44 -16.38
N CYS A 198 11.95 0.43 -17.12
CA CYS A 198 13.18 -0.23 -16.70
C CYS A 198 14.18 0.81 -16.19
N SER A 199 14.70 0.61 -14.97
CA SER A 199 15.74 1.46 -14.39
C SER A 199 16.53 0.68 -13.36
N GLU A 200 17.80 1.03 -13.23
CA GLU A 200 18.58 0.68 -12.05
C GLU A 200 18.18 1.61 -10.90
N ILE A 201 18.05 1.05 -9.71
CA ILE A 201 17.70 1.78 -8.49
C ILE A 201 18.68 1.40 -7.39
N SER A 202 19.12 2.38 -6.62
CA SER A 202 19.96 2.17 -5.44
C SER A 202 19.12 2.31 -4.18
N SER A 203 19.38 1.49 -3.16
CA SER A 203 18.75 1.66 -1.86
C SER A 203 19.39 2.81 -1.09
N PHE A 204 18.65 3.37 -0.15
CA PHE A 204 19.16 4.39 0.76
C PHE A 204 19.23 3.85 2.18
N SER A 205 20.38 4.02 2.84
CA SER A 205 20.58 3.70 4.25
C SER A 205 20.56 4.96 5.10
N GLY A 206 19.66 5.03 6.07
CA GLY A 206 19.59 6.15 7.01
C GLY A 206 18.22 6.27 7.66
N PHE A 207 18.06 7.26 8.54
CA PHE A 207 16.80 7.55 9.23
C PHE A 207 16.49 9.03 9.12
N THR A 208 15.24 9.35 8.81
CA THR A 208 14.72 10.70 8.94
C THR A 208 14.21 10.94 10.36
N PRO A 209 14.14 12.19 10.84
CA PRO A 209 13.50 12.51 12.11
C PRO A 209 12.07 11.98 12.19
N TYR A 210 11.30 12.08 11.09
CA TYR A 210 9.94 11.56 11.02
C TYR A 210 9.88 10.04 11.15
N SER A 211 10.81 9.28 10.55
CA SER A 211 10.82 7.82 10.67
C SER A 211 10.91 7.36 12.14
N ILE A 212 11.66 8.10 12.96
CA ILE A 212 11.89 7.82 14.38
C ILE A 212 10.74 8.38 15.25
N LEU A 213 10.47 9.68 15.15
CA LEU A 213 9.56 10.42 16.04
C LEU A 213 8.10 10.37 15.58
N GLY A 214 7.84 10.00 14.33
CA GLY A 214 6.52 10.07 13.72
C GLY A 214 5.88 11.44 13.91
N LYS A 215 4.59 11.42 14.27
CA LYS A 215 3.80 12.64 14.51
C LYS A 215 3.97 13.27 15.90
N TYR A 216 4.78 12.71 16.80
CA TYR A 216 4.85 13.25 18.18
C TYR A 216 5.26 14.73 18.25
N PRO A 217 6.28 15.21 17.50
CA PRO A 217 6.66 16.62 17.53
C PRO A 217 5.53 17.56 17.12
N THR A 218 4.73 17.17 16.12
CA THR A 218 3.60 17.99 15.67
C THR A 218 2.48 18.01 16.71
N TRP A 219 2.17 16.87 17.35
CA TRP A 219 1.18 16.83 18.43
C TRP A 219 1.60 17.68 19.64
N ILE A 220 2.87 17.61 20.05
CA ILE A 220 3.40 18.43 21.15
C ILE A 220 3.25 19.91 20.81
N LEU A 221 3.64 20.32 19.59
CA LEU A 221 3.51 21.71 19.15
C LEU A 221 2.05 22.16 19.11
N THR A 222 1.13 21.32 18.59
CA THR A 222 -0.31 21.62 18.57
C THR A 222 -0.85 21.83 19.98
N ILE A 223 -0.48 20.97 20.93
CA ILE A 223 -0.90 21.08 22.33
C ILE A 223 -0.38 22.39 22.95
N ILE A 224 0.89 22.73 22.72
CA ILE A 224 1.51 23.98 23.17
C ILE A 224 0.72 25.18 22.62
N CYS A 225 0.45 25.21 21.31
CA CYS A 225 -0.33 26.28 20.69
C CYS A 225 -1.73 26.41 21.30
N ILE A 226 -2.40 25.30 21.58
CA ILE A 226 -3.72 25.32 22.24
C ILE A 226 -3.59 25.92 23.65
N PHE A 227 -2.63 25.48 24.46
CA PHE A 227 -2.43 26.00 25.81
C PHE A 227 -2.16 27.51 25.84
N PHE A 228 -1.35 28.03 24.91
CA PHE A 228 -1.07 29.47 24.82
C PHE A 228 -2.22 30.30 24.23
N ASN A 229 -3.14 29.69 23.47
CA ASN A 229 -4.33 30.35 22.91
C ASN A 229 -5.59 30.17 23.76
N LEU A 230 -5.55 29.39 24.84
CA LEU A 230 -6.64 29.39 25.80
C LEU A 230 -6.71 30.79 26.40
N PRO A 231 -7.85 31.51 26.28
CA PRO A 231 -7.99 32.78 26.93
C PRO A 231 -7.81 32.52 28.42
N VAL A 232 -6.68 32.95 28.97
CA VAL A 232 -6.52 33.14 30.41
C VAL A 232 -7.64 34.11 30.73
N LYS A 233 -8.78 33.59 31.22
CA LYS A 233 -9.86 34.41 31.77
C LYS A 233 -9.17 35.32 32.76
N LYS A 234 -8.89 36.56 32.35
CA LYS A 234 -8.51 37.63 33.26
C LYS A 234 -9.65 37.66 34.25
N TYR A 235 -9.41 37.13 35.45
CA TYR A 235 -10.28 37.36 36.58
C TYR A 235 -10.42 38.89 36.66
N LYS A 236 -11.59 39.40 36.30
CA LYS A 236 -11.97 40.78 36.57
C LYS A 236 -11.81 40.97 38.07
N LYS A 237 -10.86 41.81 38.47
CA LYS A 237 -10.82 42.37 39.81
C LYS A 237 -11.02 43.88 39.68
N HIS A 238 -12.19 44.28 40.17
CA HIS A 238 -12.69 45.61 40.50
C HIS A 238 -12.90 46.59 39.35
#